data_AF-A0A955Y246-F1
#
_entry.id   AF-A0A955Y246-F1
#
_cell.length_a   1.000
_cell.length_b   1.000
_cell.length_c   1.000
_cell.angle_alpha   90.00
_cell.angle_beta   90.00
_cell.angle_gamma   90.00
#
_symmetry.space_group_name_H-M   'P 1'
#
loop_
_entity.id
_entity.type
_entity.pdbx_description
1 polymer ?
#
loop_
_entity_poly.entity_id
_entity_poly.type
_entity_poly.pdbx_seq_one_letter_code
_entity_poly.pdbx_strand_id
1 'polypeptide(L)'
;MWSLLACLSALADDAVLHVAVHQEAGSIYEVAADGAAGQCRVLGLSRIACPADGPVVFRWGGADGWALHGDRSVVPGAEGVAFVLPPDGSRDAERERLREPTLQAVQDVFLRTGANPVRPPSPDLFGDLVALGAHDDWRIRALVVDVLVPWVRHTASDPFPPDAPSLLPEGLVLQLAADPAPQVRRRVARLIREMRGGDPRAEEARRATEAFRDDRDKRVRKLATVLQTTQATEGMTDPLEAWLAALSRVPEPGPVGRAACKALATLHDHVPPGSVDPDRAVALVIAHHPEKAWAVWGAWKAEVPFHPARARYLLGSTLNLSMGLLRQWATDDPVGLAAVLSDWEPTLPHSDRFGVIARWLEGRVEDPVLLHVLTWDGTADTLSGLPEPTPEQ
;
A
#
# COMPACT_ATOMS: atom_id res chain seq x y z
N MET A 1 62.41 -27.90 -8.70
CA MET A 1 62.23 -26.53 -8.17
C MET A 1 61.10 -25.91 -8.98
N TRP A 2 60.09 -25.32 -8.33
CA TRP A 2 58.75 -24.97 -8.85
C TRP A 2 57.71 -26.10 -8.75
N SER A 3 57.45 -26.55 -7.52
CA SER A 3 56.11 -27.00 -7.14
C SER A 3 55.22 -25.77 -7.18
N LEU A 4 54.36 -25.68 -8.20
CA LEU A 4 53.19 -24.81 -8.16
C LEU A 4 52.27 -25.38 -7.07
N LEU A 5 52.29 -24.73 -5.91
CA LEU A 5 51.21 -24.75 -4.94
C LEU A 5 49.93 -24.31 -5.68
N ALA A 6 49.20 -25.28 -6.21
CA ALA A 6 47.76 -25.19 -6.25
C ALA A 6 47.31 -25.23 -4.77
N CYS A 7 47.33 -24.05 -4.13
CA CYS A 7 46.50 -23.84 -2.96
C CYS A 7 45.07 -24.10 -3.41
N LEU A 8 44.59 -25.29 -3.06
CA LEU A 8 43.19 -25.58 -2.81
C LEU A 8 42.68 -24.49 -1.86
N SER A 9 42.23 -23.36 -2.41
CA SER A 9 41.09 -22.68 -1.83
C SER A 9 39.93 -23.66 -2.01
N ALA A 10 39.75 -24.57 -1.05
CA ALA A 10 38.40 -24.96 -0.70
C ALA A 10 37.63 -23.64 -0.62
N LEU A 11 36.60 -23.47 -1.46
CA LEU A 11 35.67 -22.37 -1.31
C LEU A 11 35.10 -22.55 0.09
N ALA A 12 35.64 -21.84 1.08
CA ALA A 12 35.04 -21.80 2.40
C ALA A 12 33.64 -21.25 2.19
N ASP A 13 32.63 -22.04 2.53
CA ASP A 13 31.26 -21.57 2.46
C ASP A 13 31.12 -20.39 3.42
N ASP A 14 30.41 -19.34 2.98
CA ASP A 14 30.19 -18.18 3.83
C ASP A 14 29.14 -18.51 4.90
N ALA A 15 29.39 -18.12 6.14
CA ALA A 15 28.34 -17.97 7.15
C ALA A 15 27.72 -16.58 6.96
N VAL A 16 26.42 -16.53 6.68
CA VAL A 16 25.71 -15.28 6.37
C VAL A 16 24.78 -14.90 7.53
N LEU A 17 24.89 -13.67 8.02
CA LEU A 17 23.93 -13.10 8.96
C LEU A 17 23.07 -12.04 8.24
N HIS A 18 21.76 -12.25 8.21
CA HIS A 18 20.78 -11.24 7.84
C HIS A 18 20.29 -10.53 9.11
N VAL A 19 20.69 -9.28 9.28
CA VAL A 19 20.50 -8.50 10.51
C VAL A 19 19.73 -7.22 10.27
N ALA A 20 18.74 -6.95 11.11
CA ALA A 20 18.06 -5.67 11.19
C ALA A 20 18.69 -4.83 12.32
N VAL A 21 19.34 -3.70 11.98
CA VAL A 21 19.89 -2.78 12.99
C VAL A 21 18.95 -1.59 13.15
N HIS A 22 18.46 -1.36 14.38
CA HIS A 22 17.57 -0.23 14.64
C HIS A 22 18.29 1.10 14.37
N GLN A 23 17.62 2.06 13.73
CA GLN A 23 18.24 3.35 13.33
C GLN A 23 18.88 4.13 14.49
N GLU A 24 18.33 4.01 15.70
CA GLU A 24 18.88 4.64 16.92
C GLU A 24 20.06 3.87 17.54
N ALA A 25 20.29 2.61 17.15
CA ALA A 25 21.36 1.77 17.68
C ALA A 25 22.71 2.09 17.02
N GLY A 26 22.72 2.32 15.71
CA GLY A 26 23.92 2.49 14.91
C GLY A 26 23.77 1.85 13.54
N SER A 27 24.81 1.16 13.07
CA SER A 27 24.82 0.52 11.75
C SER A 27 25.31 -0.92 11.77
N ILE A 28 25.06 -1.65 10.67
CA ILE A 28 25.53 -3.03 10.48
C ILE A 28 27.05 -3.20 10.62
N TYR A 29 27.84 -2.13 10.43
CA TYR A 29 29.29 -2.15 10.57
C TYR A 29 29.77 -2.30 12.02
N GLU A 30 28.88 -2.18 13.00
CA GLU A 30 29.17 -2.35 14.44
C GLU A 30 28.98 -3.80 14.91
N VAL A 31 28.54 -4.69 14.02
CA VAL A 31 28.44 -6.13 14.31
C VAL A 31 29.82 -6.76 14.13
N ALA A 32 30.37 -7.29 15.22
CA ALA A 32 31.59 -8.07 15.19
C ALA A 32 31.29 -9.56 14.94
N ALA A 33 32.18 -10.23 14.24
CA ALA A 33 32.09 -11.64 13.88
C ALA A 33 33.36 -12.37 14.33
N ASP A 34 33.24 -13.17 15.39
CA ASP A 34 34.33 -13.98 15.92
C ASP A 34 34.33 -15.36 15.25
N GLY A 35 35.50 -15.90 14.91
CA GLY A 35 35.63 -17.22 14.26
C GLY A 35 35.61 -17.20 12.73
N ALA A 36 35.53 -16.04 12.09
CA ALA A 36 35.71 -15.92 10.64
C ALA A 36 37.15 -16.28 10.21
N ALA A 37 37.29 -17.02 9.12
CA ALA A 37 38.58 -17.41 8.51
C ALA A 37 39.23 -16.27 7.70
N GLY A 38 38.51 -15.16 7.48
CA GLY A 38 38.97 -14.01 6.74
C GLY A 38 38.12 -12.77 6.98
N GLN A 39 38.29 -11.76 6.13
CA GLN A 39 37.55 -10.51 6.23
C GLN A 39 36.08 -10.72 5.84
N CYS A 40 35.17 -10.46 6.79
CA CYS A 40 33.74 -10.42 6.51
C CYS A 40 33.37 -9.26 5.57
N ARG A 41 32.35 -9.48 4.75
CA ARG A 41 31.84 -8.54 3.76
C ARG A 41 30.43 -8.13 4.11
N VAL A 42 30.13 -6.84 4.06
CA VAL A 42 28.76 -6.34 4.17
C VAL A 42 28.13 -6.35 2.77
N LEU A 43 26.98 -6.99 2.63
CA LEU A 43 26.21 -7.11 1.40
C LEU A 43 24.92 -6.29 1.56
N GLY A 44 24.89 -5.07 1.02
CA GLY A 44 23.74 -4.17 1.19
C GLY A 44 23.71 -3.50 2.56
N LEU A 45 22.52 -3.30 3.13
CA LEU A 45 22.35 -2.61 4.43
C LEU A 45 22.04 -3.58 5.58
N SER A 46 21.74 -4.84 5.27
CA SER A 46 21.25 -5.81 6.24
C SER A 46 21.99 -7.15 6.27
N ARG A 47 22.96 -7.43 5.37
CA ARG A 47 23.66 -8.73 5.36
C ARG A 47 25.15 -8.65 5.62
N ILE A 48 25.68 -9.60 6.38
CA ILE A 48 27.11 -9.81 6.62
C ILE A 48 27.46 -11.23 6.20
N ALA A 49 28.41 -11.39 5.27
CA ALA A 49 28.93 -12.68 4.83
C ALA A 49 30.36 -12.85 5.34
N CYS A 50 30.59 -13.89 6.13
CA CYS A 50 31.89 -14.20 6.72
C CYS A 50 32.40 -15.54 6.18
N PRO A 51 33.55 -15.58 5.49
CA PRO A 51 34.16 -16.84 5.10
C PRO A 51 34.59 -17.59 6.36
N ALA A 52 34.22 -18.86 6.50
CA ALA A 52 34.54 -19.62 7.70
C ALA A 52 34.66 -21.12 7.46
N ASP A 53 35.57 -21.76 8.20
CA ASP A 53 35.73 -23.22 8.23
C ASP A 53 34.91 -23.86 9.38
N GLY A 54 34.25 -23.04 10.20
CA GLY A 54 33.45 -23.43 11.36
C GLY A 54 32.44 -22.34 11.75
N PRO A 55 31.66 -22.55 12.83
CA PRO A 55 30.62 -21.60 13.23
C PRO A 55 31.19 -20.20 13.53
N VAL A 56 30.57 -19.17 12.96
CA VAL A 56 30.88 -17.76 13.22
C VAL A 56 29.94 -17.24 14.30
N VAL A 57 30.49 -16.58 15.32
CA VAL A 57 29.71 -15.98 16.42
C VAL A 57 29.62 -14.48 16.21
N PHE A 58 28.39 -13.97 16.05
CA PHE A 58 28.12 -12.55 15.88
C PHE A 58 27.78 -11.88 17.22
N ARG A 59 28.29 -10.67 17.43
CA ARG A 59 28.02 -9.85 18.61
C ARG A 59 27.89 -8.38 18.25
N TRP A 60 27.04 -7.68 19.01
CA TRP A 60 26.93 -6.22 18.92
C TRP A 60 28.11 -5.56 19.62
N GLY A 61 28.82 -4.68 18.91
CA GLY A 61 29.92 -3.86 19.46
C GLY A 61 29.65 -2.35 19.44
N GLY A 62 28.40 -1.96 19.17
CA GLY A 62 27.99 -0.57 19.01
C GLY A 62 27.59 0.12 20.32
N ALA A 63 26.62 1.04 20.22
CA ALA A 63 26.16 1.84 21.35
C ALA A 63 25.63 1.02 22.54
N ASP A 64 25.88 1.52 23.76
CA ASP A 64 25.34 0.96 25.00
C ASP A 64 23.81 0.98 25.02
N GLY A 65 23.19 -0.01 25.67
CA GLY A 65 21.73 -0.14 25.76
C GLY A 65 21.07 -0.88 24.60
N TRP A 66 21.87 -1.50 23.72
CA TRP A 66 21.44 -2.32 22.60
C TRP A 66 22.12 -3.69 22.64
N ALA A 67 21.44 -4.71 22.10
CA ALA A 67 21.96 -6.07 22.03
C ALA A 67 21.54 -6.75 20.72
N LEU A 68 22.34 -7.73 20.30
CA LEU A 68 22.03 -8.61 19.18
C LEU A 68 21.17 -9.79 19.68
N HIS A 69 19.96 -9.91 19.12
CA HIS A 69 18.99 -10.96 19.42
C HIS A 69 18.75 -11.83 18.17
N GLY A 70 18.40 -13.10 18.35
CA GLY A 70 18.22 -14.07 17.26
C GLY A 70 19.42 -15.02 17.08
N ASP A 71 19.74 -15.37 15.84
CA ASP A 71 20.81 -16.31 15.51
C ASP A 71 22.18 -15.65 15.70
N ARG A 72 22.80 -15.91 16.85
CA ARG A 72 24.12 -15.38 17.19
C ARG A 72 25.27 -16.26 16.72
N SER A 73 24.99 -17.50 16.30
CA SER A 73 26.00 -18.40 15.76
C SER A 73 25.50 -19.02 14.48
N VAL A 74 26.22 -18.81 13.39
CA VAL A 74 25.85 -19.30 12.05
C VAL A 74 26.96 -20.19 11.53
N VAL A 75 26.57 -21.37 11.02
CA VAL A 75 27.51 -22.32 10.41
C VAL A 75 27.82 -21.93 8.96
N PRO A 76 28.99 -22.31 8.42
CA PRO A 76 29.30 -22.12 6.99
C PRO A 76 28.22 -22.70 6.09
N GLY A 77 27.79 -21.93 5.07
CA GLY A 77 26.75 -22.34 4.12
C GLY A 77 25.31 -22.11 4.61
N ALA A 78 25.11 -21.56 5.81
CA ALA A 78 23.80 -21.20 6.34
C ALA A 78 23.60 -19.67 6.41
N GLU A 79 22.32 -19.26 6.42
CA GLU A 79 21.88 -17.89 6.70
C GLU A 79 21.16 -17.86 8.06
N GLY A 80 21.64 -17.03 8.99
CA GLY A 80 20.99 -16.75 10.27
C GLY A 80 20.28 -15.40 10.25
N VAL A 81 19.27 -15.24 11.11
CA VAL A 81 18.50 -13.99 11.23
C VAL A 81 18.67 -13.37 12.62
N ALA A 82 18.98 -12.08 12.66
CA ALA A 82 19.13 -11.36 13.93
C ALA A 82 18.58 -9.92 13.89
N PHE A 83 18.41 -9.35 15.08
CA PHE A 83 17.88 -8.01 15.30
C PHE A 83 18.71 -7.30 16.37
N VAL A 84 19.09 -6.05 16.13
CA VAL A 84 19.68 -5.18 17.15
C VAL A 84 18.58 -4.32 17.76
N LEU A 85 18.20 -4.68 18.98
CA LEU A 85 17.10 -4.10 19.75
C LEU A 85 17.57 -3.82 21.19
N PRO A 86 16.81 -3.05 21.99
CA PRO A 86 17.09 -2.91 23.42
C PRO A 86 17.05 -4.28 24.10
N PRO A 87 17.93 -4.53 25.09
CA PRO A 87 18.04 -5.83 25.74
C PRO A 87 16.76 -6.21 26.48
N ASP A 88 16.57 -7.50 26.68
CA ASP A 88 15.49 -8.02 27.53
C ASP A 88 15.63 -7.44 28.94
N GLY A 89 14.49 -7.15 29.58
CA GLY A 89 14.44 -6.46 30.88
C GLY A 89 14.46 -4.92 30.80
N SER A 90 14.95 -4.31 29.71
CA SER A 90 15.00 -2.85 29.58
C SER A 90 13.62 -2.16 29.48
N ARG A 91 12.57 -2.97 29.32
CA ARG A 91 11.17 -2.58 29.17
C ARG A 91 10.24 -3.21 30.22
N ASP A 92 10.77 -3.69 31.34
CA ASP A 92 9.96 -4.38 32.35
C ASP A 92 8.84 -3.52 32.92
N ALA A 93 9.05 -2.21 33.06
CA ALA A 93 8.01 -1.29 33.51
C ALA A 93 6.85 -1.20 32.50
N GLU A 94 7.14 -1.15 31.19
CA GLU A 94 6.12 -1.21 30.14
C GLU A 94 5.41 -2.56 30.12
N ARG A 95 6.15 -3.66 30.23
CA ARG A 95 5.56 -5.01 30.28
C ARG A 95 4.64 -5.21 31.48
N GLU A 96 5.03 -4.69 32.65
CA GLU A 96 4.19 -4.71 33.85
C GLU A 96 2.84 -4.04 33.61
N ARG A 97 2.85 -2.88 32.93
CA ARG A 97 1.62 -2.15 32.57
C ARG A 97 0.72 -2.93 31.60
N LEU A 98 1.27 -3.88 30.84
CA LEU A 98 0.54 -4.69 29.87
C LEU A 98 0.04 -6.02 30.44
N ARG A 99 0.33 -6.36 31.71
CA ARG A 99 -0.18 -7.60 32.35
C ARG A 99 -1.71 -7.67 32.36
N GLU A 100 -2.36 -6.54 32.59
CA GLU A 100 -3.80 -6.35 32.46
C GLU A 100 -4.05 -5.33 31.34
N PRO A 101 -4.05 -5.77 30.07
CA PRO A 101 -4.00 -4.86 28.95
C PRO A 101 -5.31 -4.09 28.80
N THR A 102 -5.26 -2.80 29.09
CA THR A 102 -6.33 -1.85 28.74
C THR A 102 -6.00 -1.14 27.44
N LEU A 103 -7.02 -0.62 26.75
CA LEU A 103 -6.80 0.17 25.53
C LEU A 103 -5.82 1.33 25.77
N GLN A 104 -5.95 2.03 26.90
CA GLN A 104 -5.08 3.14 27.26
C GLN A 104 -3.64 2.67 27.54
N ALA A 105 -3.45 1.55 28.24
CA ALA A 105 -2.12 1.03 28.52
C ALA A 105 -1.37 0.66 27.23
N VAL A 106 -2.03 -0.02 26.29
CA VAL A 106 -1.44 -0.36 24.99
C VAL A 106 -1.13 0.91 24.19
N GLN A 107 -2.02 1.90 24.20
CA GLN A 107 -1.78 3.20 23.57
C GLN A 107 -0.55 3.90 24.16
N ASP A 108 -0.46 4.00 25.48
CA ASP A 108 0.66 4.71 26.13
C ASP A 108 2.00 4.02 25.93
N VAL A 109 2.02 2.70 25.82
CA VAL A 109 3.25 1.92 25.66
C VAL A 109 3.75 1.97 24.21
N PHE A 110 2.85 1.83 23.22
CA PHE A 110 3.25 1.63 21.84
C PHE A 110 2.92 2.77 20.88
N LEU A 111 2.00 3.67 21.26
CA LEU A 111 1.58 4.78 20.42
C LEU A 111 1.93 6.10 21.07
N ARG A 112 2.21 7.07 20.22
CA ARG A 112 2.59 8.40 20.67
C ARG A 112 1.37 9.12 21.25
N THR A 113 1.30 9.22 22.57
CA THR A 113 0.39 10.13 23.28
C THR A 113 1.21 11.29 23.87
N GLY A 114 1.27 12.41 23.14
CA GLY A 114 1.90 13.64 23.62
C GLY A 114 3.37 13.87 23.19
N ALA A 115 4.14 14.52 24.08
CA ALA A 115 5.46 15.10 23.79
C ALA A 115 6.64 14.12 23.89
N ASN A 116 6.43 12.92 24.45
CA ASN A 116 7.51 11.94 24.64
C ASN A 116 7.55 10.95 23.47
N PRO A 117 8.74 10.63 22.93
CA PRO A 117 8.88 9.59 21.91
C PRO A 117 8.56 8.21 22.51
N VAL A 118 7.85 7.38 21.74
CA VAL A 118 7.69 5.95 22.05
C VAL A 118 9.08 5.33 21.98
N ARG A 119 9.49 4.67 23.07
CA ARG A 119 10.81 4.04 23.11
C ARG A 119 10.80 2.76 22.28
N PRO A 120 11.89 2.41 21.58
CA PRO A 120 11.97 1.16 20.83
C PRO A 120 11.66 -0.06 21.72
N PRO A 121 10.87 -1.03 21.25
CA PRO A 121 10.53 -2.22 22.04
C PRO A 121 11.74 -3.17 22.13
N SER A 122 11.89 -3.81 23.29
CA SER A 122 12.73 -5.02 23.41
C SER A 122 12.01 -6.23 22.76
N PRO A 123 12.72 -7.33 22.45
CA PRO A 123 12.09 -8.54 21.90
C PRO A 123 10.92 -9.05 22.73
N ASP A 124 11.08 -9.10 24.05
CA ASP A 124 10.01 -9.50 24.98
C ASP A 124 8.77 -8.59 24.90
N LEU A 125 8.97 -7.26 24.88
CA LEU A 125 7.86 -6.32 24.78
C LEU A 125 7.15 -6.43 23.41
N PHE A 126 7.91 -6.70 22.35
CA PHE A 126 7.34 -6.96 21.04
C PHE A 126 6.57 -8.29 21.00
N GLY A 127 7.06 -9.33 21.68
CA GLY A 127 6.34 -10.58 21.90
C GLY A 127 4.99 -10.34 22.60
N ASP A 128 4.98 -9.52 23.65
CA ASP A 128 3.75 -9.13 24.35
C ASP A 128 2.78 -8.39 23.41
N LEU A 129 3.27 -7.47 22.56
CA LEU A 129 2.46 -6.80 21.53
C LEU A 129 1.79 -7.80 20.57
N VAL A 130 2.54 -8.78 20.08
CA VAL A 130 2.02 -9.81 19.17
C VAL A 130 0.94 -10.64 19.87
N ALA A 131 1.17 -11.01 21.13
CA ALA A 131 0.20 -11.79 21.91
C ALA A 131 -1.14 -11.06 22.08
N LEU A 132 -1.13 -9.72 22.16
CA LEU A 132 -2.35 -8.91 22.18
C LEU A 132 -3.19 -9.03 20.89
N GLY A 133 -2.62 -9.56 19.80
CA GLY A 133 -3.35 -9.91 18.58
C GLY A 133 -4.44 -10.97 18.78
N ALA A 134 -4.43 -11.71 19.90
CA ALA A 134 -5.46 -12.66 20.29
C ALA A 134 -6.38 -12.15 21.42
N HIS A 135 -6.25 -10.89 21.85
CA HIS A 135 -7.02 -10.32 22.95
C HIS A 135 -8.53 -10.30 22.68
N ASP A 136 -9.39 -10.47 23.69
CA ASP A 136 -10.85 -10.55 23.51
C ASP A 136 -11.49 -9.26 22.95
N ASP A 137 -11.03 -8.09 23.40
CA ASP A 137 -11.46 -6.79 22.88
C ASP A 137 -10.85 -6.52 21.49
N TRP A 138 -11.72 -6.43 20.47
CA TRP A 138 -11.34 -6.09 19.10
C TRP A 138 -10.65 -4.74 18.98
N ARG A 139 -10.89 -3.79 19.90
CA ARG A 139 -10.24 -2.47 19.89
C ARG A 139 -8.75 -2.59 20.19
N ILE A 140 -8.36 -3.49 21.10
CA ILE A 140 -6.96 -3.77 21.40
C ILE A 140 -6.31 -4.48 20.21
N ARG A 141 -6.96 -5.51 19.64
CA ARG A 141 -6.45 -6.17 18.42
C ARG A 141 -6.30 -5.20 17.24
N ALA A 142 -7.25 -4.27 17.08
CA ALA A 142 -7.17 -3.21 16.08
C ALA A 142 -5.97 -2.28 16.33
N LEU A 143 -5.69 -1.98 17.60
CA LEU A 143 -4.56 -1.15 17.98
C LEU A 143 -3.22 -1.82 17.70
N VAL A 144 -3.12 -3.14 17.92
CA VAL A 144 -1.94 -3.93 17.55
C VAL A 144 -1.61 -3.68 16.07
N VAL A 145 -2.59 -3.78 15.18
CA VAL A 145 -2.38 -3.51 13.74
C VAL A 145 -1.83 -2.11 13.50
N ASP A 146 -2.37 -1.09 14.18
CA ASP A 146 -1.92 0.30 14.04
C ASP A 146 -0.47 0.48 14.54
N VAL A 147 -0.05 -0.26 15.59
CA VAL A 147 1.31 -0.28 16.14
C VAL A 147 2.30 -1.00 15.21
N LEU A 148 1.85 -1.99 14.43
CA LEU A 148 2.74 -2.74 13.52
C LEU A 148 3.18 -1.91 12.31
N VAL A 149 2.47 -0.83 11.97
CA VAL A 149 2.72 -0.04 10.74
C VAL A 149 4.19 0.43 10.59
N PRO A 150 4.86 1.01 11.60
CA PRO A 150 6.26 1.42 11.48
C PRO A 150 7.23 0.25 11.22
N TRP A 151 6.88 -0.96 11.62
CA TRP A 151 7.71 -2.17 11.47
C TRP A 151 7.56 -2.86 10.12
N VAL A 152 6.68 -2.32 9.29
CA VAL A 152 6.32 -2.83 7.96
C VAL A 152 6.63 -1.80 6.87
N ARG A 153 6.76 -0.53 7.26
CA ARG A 153 7.01 0.56 6.31
C ARG A 153 8.44 0.51 5.77
N HIS A 154 8.61 1.24 4.66
CA HIS A 154 9.86 1.58 3.99
C HIS A 154 9.97 3.12 3.77
N THR A 155 9.88 3.91 4.85
CA THR A 155 10.08 5.36 4.93
C THR A 155 11.33 5.76 5.75
N ALA A 156 11.78 7.01 5.63
CA ALA A 156 12.98 7.51 6.33
C ALA A 156 12.85 7.56 7.87
N SER A 157 11.64 7.36 8.41
CA SER A 157 11.36 7.27 9.85
C SER A 157 11.34 5.83 10.37
N ASP A 158 11.63 4.86 9.51
CA ASP A 158 11.52 3.45 9.86
C ASP A 158 12.61 3.02 10.84
N PRO A 159 12.30 2.06 11.71
CA PRO A 159 13.28 1.50 12.60
C PRO A 159 14.37 0.72 11.86
N PHE A 160 14.09 0.14 10.68
CA PHE A 160 14.99 -0.77 9.96
C PHE A 160 15.15 -0.42 8.48
N PRO A 161 16.27 -0.81 7.83
CA PRO A 161 16.45 -0.61 6.40
C PRO A 161 15.51 -1.48 5.56
N PRO A 162 15.22 -1.13 4.28
CA PRO A 162 14.21 -1.80 3.46
C PRO A 162 14.46 -3.29 3.19
N ASP A 163 15.71 -3.73 3.20
CA ASP A 163 16.13 -5.11 2.96
C ASP A 163 16.27 -5.93 4.25
N ALA A 164 15.97 -5.36 5.42
CA ALA A 164 16.08 -6.04 6.71
C ALA A 164 15.14 -7.26 6.84
N PRO A 165 15.51 -8.25 7.68
CA PRO A 165 14.57 -9.33 8.02
C PRO A 165 13.33 -8.77 8.72
N SER A 166 12.18 -9.44 8.53
CA SER A 166 10.93 -9.00 9.14
C SER A 166 10.89 -9.38 10.62
N LEU A 167 10.63 -8.39 11.48
CA LEU A 167 10.39 -8.60 12.90
C LEU A 167 8.99 -9.22 13.15
N LEU A 168 8.07 -9.12 12.18
CA LEU A 168 6.76 -9.73 12.29
C LEU A 168 6.89 -11.26 12.28
N PRO A 169 6.26 -11.97 13.22
CA PRO A 169 6.15 -13.42 13.16
C PRO A 169 5.40 -13.90 11.92
N GLU A 170 5.78 -15.07 11.43
CA GLU A 170 5.06 -15.70 10.31
C GLU A 170 3.63 -16.04 10.72
N GLY A 171 2.67 -15.77 9.83
CA GLY A 171 1.25 -16.10 10.03
C GLY A 171 0.46 -15.04 10.80
N LEU A 172 1.12 -14.03 11.38
CA LEU A 172 0.44 -12.97 12.11
C LEU A 172 -0.51 -12.14 11.21
N VAL A 173 -0.09 -11.83 9.99
CA VAL A 173 -0.91 -11.05 9.04
C VAL A 173 -2.13 -11.86 8.64
N LEU A 174 -1.97 -13.16 8.37
CA LEU A 174 -3.08 -14.06 8.07
C LEU A 174 -4.04 -14.22 9.25
N GLN A 175 -3.51 -14.38 10.46
CA GLN A 175 -4.32 -14.46 11.68
C GLN A 175 -5.18 -13.21 11.85
N LEU A 176 -4.58 -12.02 11.74
CA LEU A 176 -5.30 -10.75 11.87
C LEU A 176 -6.25 -10.50 10.70
N ALA A 177 -5.93 -10.99 9.50
CA ALA A 177 -6.84 -10.94 8.34
C ALA A 177 -8.08 -11.83 8.55
N ALA A 178 -7.98 -12.91 9.32
CA ALA A 178 -9.10 -13.77 9.68
C ALA A 178 -9.92 -13.27 10.89
N ASP A 179 -9.60 -12.08 11.44
CA ASP A 179 -10.26 -11.56 12.65
C ASP A 179 -11.78 -11.47 12.49
N PRO A 180 -12.59 -11.86 13.48
CA PRO A 180 -14.05 -11.77 13.40
C PRO A 180 -14.55 -10.32 13.22
N ALA A 181 -13.84 -9.33 13.75
CA ALA A 181 -14.22 -7.92 13.71
C ALA A 181 -13.79 -7.26 12.38
N PRO A 182 -14.72 -6.74 11.55
CA PRO A 182 -14.37 -6.09 10.29
C PRO A 182 -13.51 -4.83 10.51
N GLN A 183 -13.58 -4.20 11.67
CA GLN A 183 -12.75 -3.04 12.03
C GLN A 183 -11.26 -3.39 12.11
N VAL A 184 -10.93 -4.62 12.52
CA VAL A 184 -9.55 -5.13 12.54
C VAL A 184 -9.11 -5.45 11.11
N ARG A 185 -9.91 -6.25 10.37
CA ARG A 185 -9.61 -6.60 8.97
C ARG A 185 -9.40 -5.39 8.07
N ARG A 186 -10.18 -4.32 8.25
CA ARG A 186 -9.99 -3.04 7.52
C ARG A 186 -8.65 -2.37 7.83
N ARG A 187 -8.14 -2.48 9.06
CA ARG A 187 -6.81 -1.97 9.43
C ARG A 187 -5.73 -2.87 8.86
N VAL A 188 -5.91 -4.19 8.89
CA VAL A 188 -4.96 -5.14 8.29
C VAL A 188 -4.82 -4.88 6.80
N ALA A 189 -5.92 -4.63 6.09
CA ALA A 189 -5.87 -4.23 4.69
C ALA A 189 -5.10 -2.92 4.46
N ARG A 190 -5.09 -1.98 5.43
CA ARG A 190 -4.23 -0.79 5.34
C ARG A 190 -2.78 -1.13 5.63
N LEU A 191 -2.49 -2.00 6.61
CA LEU A 191 -1.15 -2.48 6.92
C LEU A 191 -0.53 -3.17 5.69
N ILE A 192 -1.28 -4.07 5.04
CA ILE A 192 -0.84 -4.77 3.82
C ILE A 192 -0.48 -3.80 2.69
N ARG A 193 -1.18 -2.68 2.57
CA ARG A 193 -0.86 -1.66 1.57
C ARG A 193 0.53 -1.03 1.81
N GLU A 194 1.01 -1.04 3.04
CA GLU A 194 2.34 -0.52 3.38
C GLU A 194 3.46 -1.55 3.12
N MET A 195 3.11 -2.84 2.97
CA MET A 195 4.03 -3.92 2.56
C MET A 195 4.28 -3.82 1.05
N ARG A 196 5.51 -3.52 0.62
CA ARG A 196 5.88 -3.40 -0.80
C ARG A 196 6.53 -4.69 -1.34
N GLY A 197 6.77 -4.75 -2.65
CA GLY A 197 7.34 -5.90 -3.38
C GLY A 197 8.74 -6.42 -2.98
N GLY A 198 9.29 -6.00 -1.85
CA GLY A 198 10.51 -6.55 -1.22
C GLY A 198 10.32 -6.98 0.24
N ASP A 199 9.13 -6.80 0.80
CA ASP A 199 8.82 -7.15 2.18
C ASP A 199 8.90 -8.68 2.36
N PRO A 200 9.60 -9.20 3.39
CA PRO A 200 9.67 -10.64 3.66
C PRO A 200 8.29 -11.31 3.88
N ARG A 201 7.24 -10.53 4.14
CA ARG A 201 5.85 -10.96 4.34
C ARG A 201 4.96 -10.70 3.11
N ALA A 202 5.50 -10.33 1.96
CA ALA A 202 4.72 -10.06 0.74
C ALA A 202 3.79 -11.22 0.33
N GLU A 203 4.26 -12.47 0.40
CA GLU A 203 3.44 -13.65 0.07
C GLU A 203 2.32 -13.89 1.10
N GLU A 204 2.58 -13.60 2.37
CA GLU A 204 1.57 -13.67 3.42
C GLU A 204 0.49 -12.58 3.20
N ALA A 205 0.93 -11.37 2.87
CA ALA A 205 0.10 -10.23 2.54
C ALA A 205 -0.78 -10.50 1.30
N ARG A 206 -0.23 -11.17 0.28
CA ARG A 206 -0.95 -11.62 -0.93
C ARG A 206 -2.08 -12.58 -0.55
N ARG A 207 -1.79 -13.63 0.23
CA ARG A 207 -2.79 -14.59 0.72
C ARG A 207 -3.87 -13.93 1.56
N ALA A 208 -3.52 -12.95 2.41
CA ALA A 208 -4.48 -12.17 3.18
C ALA A 208 -5.39 -11.30 2.28
N THR A 209 -4.85 -10.68 1.23
CA THR A 209 -5.63 -9.93 0.23
C THR A 209 -6.63 -10.82 -0.51
N GLU A 210 -6.26 -12.06 -0.84
CA GLU A 210 -7.18 -13.04 -1.44
C GLU A 210 -8.35 -13.38 -0.51
N ALA A 211 -8.08 -13.57 0.79
CA ALA A 211 -9.12 -13.83 1.79
C ALA A 211 -10.12 -12.66 1.91
N PHE A 212 -9.67 -11.42 1.71
CA PHE A 212 -10.55 -10.24 1.72
C PHE A 212 -11.44 -10.13 0.48
N ARG A 213 -11.19 -10.91 -0.58
CA ARG A 213 -11.90 -10.79 -1.85
C ARG A 213 -13.40 -11.00 -1.68
N ASP A 214 -13.75 -12.02 -0.90
CA ASP A 214 -15.12 -12.49 -0.69
C ASP A 214 -15.61 -12.17 0.74
N ASP A 215 -15.00 -11.15 1.38
CA ASP A 215 -15.32 -10.76 2.75
C ASP A 215 -16.80 -10.32 2.89
N ARG A 216 -17.40 -10.64 4.03
CA ARG A 216 -18.79 -10.24 4.35
C ARG A 216 -18.95 -8.71 4.41
N ASP A 217 -17.91 -7.99 4.82
CA ASP A 217 -17.90 -6.54 4.92
C ASP A 217 -17.52 -5.88 3.58
N LYS A 218 -18.45 -5.10 3.01
CA LYS A 218 -18.23 -4.38 1.74
C LYS A 218 -17.04 -3.42 1.75
N ARG A 219 -16.64 -2.87 2.91
CA ARG A 219 -15.47 -1.97 2.96
C ARG A 219 -14.16 -2.77 2.90
N VAL A 220 -14.15 -3.99 3.45
CA VAL A 220 -13.01 -4.92 3.30
C VAL A 220 -12.89 -5.36 1.84
N ARG A 221 -13.98 -5.78 1.19
CA ARG A 221 -13.95 -6.12 -0.24
C ARG A 221 -13.47 -4.96 -1.12
N LYS A 222 -13.93 -3.73 -0.84
CA LYS A 222 -13.42 -2.51 -1.52
C LYS A 222 -11.90 -2.40 -1.37
N LEU A 223 -11.37 -2.58 -0.15
CA LEU A 223 -9.93 -2.50 0.10
C LEU A 223 -9.19 -3.63 -0.61
N ALA A 224 -9.76 -4.85 -0.66
CA ALA A 224 -9.20 -5.96 -1.42
C ALA A 224 -9.01 -5.61 -2.90
N THR A 225 -10.02 -5.00 -3.55
CA THR A 225 -9.89 -4.54 -4.94
C THR A 225 -8.74 -3.55 -5.11
N VAL A 226 -8.59 -2.60 -4.18
CA VAL A 226 -7.50 -1.62 -4.22
C VAL A 226 -6.14 -2.31 -4.04
N LEU A 227 -6.02 -3.21 -3.08
CA LEU A 227 -4.79 -3.95 -2.80
C LEU A 227 -4.37 -4.82 -3.99
N GLN A 228 -5.30 -5.58 -4.58
CA GLN A 228 -5.04 -6.39 -5.77
C GLN A 228 -4.55 -5.54 -6.94
N THR A 229 -5.15 -4.36 -7.12
CA THR A 229 -4.71 -3.40 -8.15
C THR A 229 -3.28 -2.95 -7.88
N THR A 230 -2.97 -2.52 -6.66
CA THR A 230 -1.63 -2.07 -6.27
C THR A 230 -0.59 -3.18 -6.43
N GLN A 231 -0.88 -4.40 -5.95
CA GLN A 231 -0.01 -5.56 -6.08
C GLN A 231 0.29 -5.90 -7.54
N ALA A 232 -0.72 -5.83 -8.42
CA ALA A 232 -0.52 -6.01 -9.86
C ALA A 232 0.35 -4.91 -10.48
N THR A 233 0.12 -3.64 -10.14
CA THR A 233 0.94 -2.53 -10.67
C THR A 233 2.40 -2.58 -10.22
N GLU A 234 2.65 -3.18 -9.05
CA GLU A 234 4.00 -3.39 -8.48
C GLU A 234 4.64 -4.72 -8.94
N GLY A 235 3.98 -5.49 -9.81
CA GLY A 235 4.50 -6.75 -10.35
C GLY A 235 4.49 -7.93 -9.37
N MET A 236 3.76 -7.82 -8.25
CA MET A 236 3.62 -8.90 -7.26
C MET A 236 2.58 -9.95 -7.66
N THR A 237 1.62 -9.59 -8.52
CA THR A 237 0.54 -10.46 -9.01
C THR A 237 0.30 -10.22 -10.49
N ASP A 238 -0.31 -11.17 -11.18
CA ASP A 238 -0.67 -11.01 -12.60
C ASP A 238 -1.68 -9.85 -12.80
N PRO A 239 -1.33 -8.79 -13.56
CA PRO A 239 -2.26 -7.73 -13.90
C PRO A 239 -3.52 -8.19 -14.63
N LEU A 240 -3.43 -9.25 -15.45
CA LEU A 240 -4.58 -9.79 -16.15
C LEU A 240 -5.60 -10.40 -15.18
N GLU A 241 -5.13 -11.21 -14.22
CA GLU A 241 -6.00 -11.76 -13.16
C GLU A 241 -6.66 -10.65 -12.32
N ALA A 242 -5.89 -9.62 -11.95
CA ALA A 242 -6.42 -8.47 -11.21
C ALA A 242 -7.48 -7.69 -12.02
N TRP A 243 -7.27 -7.54 -13.33
CA TRP A 243 -8.21 -6.87 -14.22
C TRP A 243 -9.51 -7.67 -14.37
N LEU A 244 -9.43 -8.99 -14.56
CA LEU A 244 -10.60 -9.87 -14.65
C LEU A 244 -11.40 -9.89 -13.35
N ALA A 245 -10.71 -9.92 -12.20
CA ALA A 245 -11.33 -9.82 -10.89
C ALA A 245 -11.99 -8.46 -10.62
N ALA A 246 -11.43 -7.37 -11.16
CA ALA A 246 -12.07 -6.07 -11.13
C ALA A 246 -13.32 -6.06 -12.03
N LEU A 247 -13.23 -6.58 -13.27
CA LEU A 247 -14.35 -6.62 -14.21
C LEU A 247 -15.56 -7.35 -13.61
N SER A 248 -15.36 -8.49 -12.94
CA SER A 248 -16.43 -9.26 -12.31
C SER A 248 -17.14 -8.52 -11.17
N ARG A 249 -16.52 -7.49 -10.60
CA ARG A 249 -17.05 -6.68 -9.49
C ARG A 249 -17.72 -5.38 -9.93
N VAL A 250 -17.60 -4.98 -11.20
CA VAL A 250 -18.30 -3.79 -11.74
C VAL A 250 -19.81 -3.83 -11.47
N PRO A 251 -20.52 -4.97 -11.52
CA PRO A 251 -21.94 -5.01 -11.18
C PRO A 251 -22.27 -4.73 -9.70
N GLU A 252 -21.30 -4.78 -8.77
CA GLU A 252 -21.57 -4.56 -7.35
C GLU A 252 -21.89 -3.08 -7.06
N PRO A 253 -23.07 -2.76 -6.47
CA PRO A 253 -23.44 -1.38 -6.23
C PRO A 253 -22.55 -0.69 -5.18
N GLY A 254 -22.36 0.61 -5.36
CA GLY A 254 -21.70 1.46 -4.37
C GLY A 254 -20.17 1.38 -4.38
N PRO A 255 -19.50 1.42 -3.21
CA PRO A 255 -18.05 1.62 -3.15
C PRO A 255 -17.20 0.51 -3.75
N VAL A 256 -17.69 -0.74 -3.80
CA VAL A 256 -16.93 -1.90 -4.31
C VAL A 256 -16.83 -1.82 -5.83
N GLY A 257 -17.95 -1.74 -6.55
CA GLY A 257 -17.94 -1.59 -8.00
C GLY A 257 -17.29 -0.29 -8.47
N ARG A 258 -17.41 0.82 -7.70
CA ARG A 258 -16.64 2.05 -7.98
C ARG A 258 -15.12 1.86 -7.86
N ALA A 259 -14.65 1.08 -6.89
CA ALA A 259 -13.23 0.74 -6.77
C ALA A 259 -12.79 -0.18 -7.92
N ALA A 260 -13.67 -1.09 -8.35
CA ALA A 260 -13.43 -1.95 -9.51
C ALA A 260 -13.30 -1.15 -10.81
N CYS A 261 -14.15 -0.15 -11.04
CA CYS A 261 -14.01 0.77 -12.18
C CYS A 261 -12.66 1.51 -12.16
N LYS A 262 -12.21 1.96 -10.97
CA LYS A 262 -10.89 2.59 -10.84
C LYS A 262 -9.77 1.60 -11.16
N ALA A 263 -9.88 0.36 -10.69
CA ALA A 263 -8.90 -0.70 -10.98
C ALA A 263 -8.77 -0.96 -12.50
N LEU A 264 -9.90 -1.05 -13.22
CA LEU A 264 -9.90 -1.23 -14.68
C LEU A 264 -9.16 -0.10 -15.42
N ALA A 265 -9.31 1.15 -14.96
CA ALA A 265 -8.58 2.28 -15.53
C ALA A 265 -7.09 2.26 -15.16
N THR A 266 -6.76 1.93 -13.91
CA THR A 266 -5.37 1.90 -13.41
C THR A 266 -4.54 0.79 -14.06
N LEU A 267 -5.14 -0.36 -14.34
CA LEU A 267 -4.43 -1.52 -14.90
C LEU A 267 -4.21 -1.45 -16.42
N HIS A 268 -4.67 -0.39 -17.11
CA HIS A 268 -4.53 -0.22 -18.56
C HIS A 268 -3.09 -0.46 -19.05
N ASP A 269 -2.11 0.23 -18.44
CA ASP A 269 -0.71 0.16 -18.88
C ASP A 269 0.01 -1.14 -18.44
N HIS A 270 -0.65 -1.99 -17.65
CA HIS A 270 -0.06 -3.19 -17.06
C HIS A 270 -0.60 -4.49 -17.66
N VAL A 271 -1.74 -4.44 -18.33
CA VAL A 271 -2.35 -5.62 -18.99
C VAL A 271 -1.79 -5.74 -20.41
N PRO A 272 -1.42 -6.95 -20.87
CA PRO A 272 -0.92 -7.13 -22.23
C PRO A 272 -1.94 -6.66 -23.29
N PRO A 273 -1.51 -5.91 -24.33
CA PRO A 273 -2.42 -5.44 -25.37
C PRO A 273 -3.19 -6.60 -26.03
N GLY A 274 -4.50 -6.43 -26.21
CA GLY A 274 -5.38 -7.43 -26.83
C GLY A 274 -5.73 -8.64 -25.95
N SER A 275 -5.26 -8.71 -24.70
CA SER A 275 -5.62 -9.79 -23.77
C SER A 275 -6.98 -9.59 -23.10
N VAL A 276 -7.57 -8.41 -23.23
CA VAL A 276 -8.86 -8.03 -22.64
C VAL A 276 -9.76 -7.34 -23.65
N ASP A 277 -11.06 -7.27 -23.34
CA ASP A 277 -12.07 -6.56 -24.14
C ASP A 277 -12.48 -5.26 -23.41
N PRO A 278 -11.81 -4.13 -23.70
CA PRO A 278 -12.09 -2.87 -23.03
C PRO A 278 -13.42 -2.23 -23.49
N ASP A 279 -13.91 -2.53 -24.69
CA ASP A 279 -15.21 -2.03 -25.14
C ASP A 279 -16.34 -2.63 -24.29
N ARG A 280 -16.29 -3.95 -24.08
CA ARG A 280 -17.21 -4.64 -23.17
C ARG A 280 -17.09 -4.13 -21.73
N ALA A 281 -15.88 -3.85 -21.26
CA ALA A 281 -15.67 -3.27 -19.94
C ALA A 281 -16.33 -1.89 -19.81
N VAL A 282 -16.15 -1.01 -20.79
CA VAL A 282 -16.80 0.32 -20.82
C VAL A 282 -18.32 0.18 -20.86
N ALA A 283 -18.87 -0.70 -21.68
CA ALA A 283 -20.31 -0.96 -21.73
C ALA A 283 -20.87 -1.43 -20.38
N LEU A 284 -20.15 -2.34 -19.70
CA LEU A 284 -20.52 -2.83 -18.37
C LEU A 284 -20.47 -1.71 -17.33
N VAL A 285 -19.44 -0.86 -17.36
CA VAL A 285 -19.32 0.30 -16.47
C VAL A 285 -20.46 1.29 -16.72
N ILE A 286 -20.84 1.56 -17.96
CA ILE A 286 -21.99 2.43 -18.27
C ILE A 286 -23.29 1.88 -17.67
N ALA A 287 -23.49 0.56 -17.73
CA ALA A 287 -24.70 -0.08 -17.22
C ALA A 287 -24.83 0.00 -15.69
N HIS A 288 -23.72 -0.06 -14.95
CA HIS A 288 -23.73 -0.17 -13.47
C HIS A 288 -23.19 1.04 -12.72
N HIS A 289 -22.22 1.75 -13.31
CA HIS A 289 -21.51 2.90 -12.75
C HIS A 289 -21.27 3.99 -13.81
N PRO A 290 -22.33 4.56 -14.40
CA PRO A 290 -22.22 5.58 -15.46
C PRO A 290 -21.34 6.78 -15.05
N GLU A 291 -21.28 7.10 -13.76
CA GLU A 291 -20.44 8.17 -13.21
C GLU A 291 -18.92 7.91 -13.31
N LYS A 292 -18.52 6.66 -13.62
CA LYS A 292 -17.11 6.23 -13.78
C LYS A 292 -16.73 5.87 -15.22
N ALA A 293 -17.70 5.80 -16.13
CA ALA A 293 -17.50 5.36 -17.52
C ALA A 293 -16.36 6.11 -18.22
N TRP A 294 -16.26 7.42 -18.02
CA TRP A 294 -15.24 8.24 -18.68
C TRP A 294 -13.82 8.05 -18.17
N ALA A 295 -13.65 7.71 -16.88
CA ALA A 295 -12.33 7.40 -16.36
C ALA A 295 -11.80 6.11 -17.01
N VAL A 296 -12.67 5.10 -17.18
CA VAL A 296 -12.32 3.84 -17.82
C VAL A 296 -12.11 4.02 -19.31
N TRP A 297 -13.07 4.61 -20.03
CA TRP A 297 -12.90 4.88 -21.45
C TRP A 297 -11.66 5.75 -21.74
N GLY A 298 -11.40 6.78 -20.93
CA GLY A 298 -10.26 7.67 -21.11
C GLY A 298 -8.90 6.95 -20.99
N ALA A 299 -8.81 5.93 -20.14
CA ALA A 299 -7.63 5.06 -20.07
C ALA A 299 -7.51 4.22 -21.35
N TRP A 300 -8.60 3.60 -21.79
CA TRP A 300 -8.64 2.63 -22.90
C TRP A 300 -8.96 3.25 -24.28
N LYS A 301 -8.91 4.58 -24.44
CA LYS A 301 -9.41 5.28 -25.63
C LYS A 301 -8.67 4.96 -26.94
N ALA A 302 -7.45 4.44 -26.85
CA ALA A 302 -6.69 3.99 -28.02
C ALA A 302 -7.30 2.72 -28.64
N GLU A 303 -8.03 1.95 -27.84
CA GLU A 303 -8.59 0.64 -28.19
C GLU A 303 -10.12 0.65 -28.24
N VAL A 304 -10.75 1.59 -27.53
CA VAL A 304 -12.20 1.78 -27.52
C VAL A 304 -12.58 3.04 -28.29
N PRO A 305 -13.12 2.91 -29.52
CA PRO A 305 -13.49 4.07 -30.32
C PRO A 305 -14.55 4.92 -29.61
N PHE A 306 -14.53 6.22 -29.88
CA PHE A 306 -15.53 7.13 -29.37
C PHE A 306 -16.91 6.80 -29.96
N HIS A 307 -17.93 6.65 -29.10
CA HIS A 307 -19.31 6.38 -29.51
C HIS A 307 -20.24 7.52 -29.09
N PRO A 308 -20.67 8.38 -30.04
CA PRO A 308 -21.54 9.53 -29.74
C PRO A 308 -22.82 9.15 -28.98
N ALA A 309 -23.40 7.98 -29.26
CA ALA A 309 -24.61 7.50 -28.58
C ALA A 309 -24.39 7.26 -27.08
N ARG A 310 -23.23 6.69 -26.69
CA ARG A 310 -22.85 6.50 -25.28
C ARG A 310 -22.61 7.86 -24.61
N ALA A 311 -21.98 8.78 -25.33
CA ALA A 311 -21.71 10.13 -24.83
C ALA A 311 -22.99 10.94 -24.59
N ARG A 312 -23.95 10.86 -25.52
CA ARG A 312 -25.28 11.45 -25.40
C ARG A 312 -26.06 10.90 -24.21
N TYR A 313 -26.02 9.58 -24.00
CA TYR A 313 -26.65 8.95 -22.85
C TYR A 313 -26.09 9.47 -21.52
N LEU A 314 -24.76 9.53 -21.40
CA LEU A 314 -24.10 10.01 -20.18
C LEU A 314 -24.36 11.51 -19.94
N LEU A 315 -24.40 12.33 -20.99
CA LEU A 315 -24.79 13.74 -20.93
C LEU A 315 -26.22 13.95 -20.40
N GLY A 316 -27.20 13.25 -20.97
CA GLY A 316 -28.60 13.36 -20.58
C GLY A 316 -28.87 12.97 -19.13
N SER A 317 -27.98 12.17 -18.52
CA SER A 317 -28.09 11.71 -17.13
C SER A 317 -27.50 12.67 -16.08
N THR A 318 -26.92 13.81 -16.49
CA THR A 318 -26.18 14.78 -15.65
C THR A 318 -24.94 14.24 -14.92
N LEU A 319 -24.47 13.04 -15.28
CA LEU A 319 -23.35 12.38 -14.62
C LEU A 319 -22.00 12.74 -15.26
N ASN A 320 -21.17 13.47 -14.49
CA ASN A 320 -19.73 13.66 -14.68
C ASN A 320 -19.23 13.91 -16.12
N LEU A 321 -19.37 15.15 -16.58
CA LEU A 321 -18.65 15.65 -17.75
C LEU A 321 -17.22 16.04 -17.40
N SER A 322 -16.23 15.52 -18.15
CA SER A 322 -14.85 16.00 -18.13
C SER A 322 -14.54 16.82 -19.38
N MET A 323 -13.62 17.79 -19.28
CA MET A 323 -13.21 18.60 -20.43
C MET A 323 -12.48 17.80 -21.51
N GLY A 324 -11.74 16.75 -21.10
CA GLY A 324 -11.10 15.84 -22.04
C GLY A 324 -12.11 15.13 -22.95
N LEU A 325 -13.24 14.72 -22.40
CA LEU A 325 -14.33 14.12 -23.15
C LEU A 325 -14.92 15.10 -24.17
N LEU A 326 -15.25 16.32 -23.75
CA LEU A 326 -15.87 17.31 -24.64
C LEU A 326 -14.93 17.68 -25.80
N ARG A 327 -13.62 17.77 -25.53
CA ARG A 327 -12.60 17.97 -26.57
C ARG A 327 -12.51 16.81 -27.55
N GLN A 328 -12.54 15.57 -27.05
CA GLN A 328 -12.54 14.40 -27.93
C GLN A 328 -13.80 14.37 -28.79
N TRP A 329 -14.99 14.54 -28.19
CA TRP A 329 -16.24 14.55 -28.95
C TRP A 329 -16.27 15.67 -29.98
N ALA A 330 -15.83 16.88 -29.64
CA ALA A 330 -15.73 17.98 -30.59
C ALA A 330 -14.81 17.65 -31.78
N THR A 331 -13.80 16.80 -31.57
CA THR A 331 -12.87 16.35 -32.61
C THR A 331 -13.48 15.24 -33.48
N ASP A 332 -14.10 14.25 -32.86
CA ASP A 332 -14.57 13.04 -33.54
C ASP A 332 -15.97 13.20 -34.17
N ASP A 333 -16.86 13.97 -33.53
CA ASP A 333 -18.24 14.23 -33.98
C ASP A 333 -18.72 15.62 -33.53
N PRO A 334 -18.22 16.71 -34.17
CA PRO A 334 -18.58 18.08 -33.82
C PRO A 334 -20.09 18.38 -34.00
N VAL A 335 -20.72 17.75 -35.00
CA VAL A 335 -22.15 17.96 -35.31
C VAL A 335 -23.03 17.30 -34.24
N GLY A 336 -22.71 16.08 -33.83
CA GLY A 336 -23.45 15.41 -32.76
C GLY A 336 -23.26 16.06 -31.40
N LEU A 337 -22.07 16.60 -31.10
CA LEU A 337 -21.86 17.39 -29.89
C LEU A 337 -22.76 18.64 -29.88
N ALA A 338 -22.78 19.40 -30.99
CA ALA A 338 -23.63 20.59 -31.11
C ALA A 338 -25.12 20.26 -30.96
N ALA A 339 -25.58 19.17 -31.58
CA ALA A 339 -26.98 18.73 -31.48
C ALA A 339 -27.35 18.35 -30.04
N VAL A 340 -26.52 17.59 -29.34
CA VAL A 340 -26.81 17.19 -27.96
C VAL A 340 -26.79 18.36 -27.00
N LEU A 341 -25.91 19.34 -27.19
CA LEU A 341 -25.89 20.55 -26.36
C LEU A 341 -27.10 21.44 -26.60
N SER A 342 -27.56 21.54 -27.85
CA SER A 342 -28.81 22.21 -28.19
C SER A 342 -30.02 21.51 -27.54
N ASP A 343 -30.01 20.17 -27.49
CA ASP A 343 -31.05 19.37 -26.83
C ASP A 343 -30.94 19.40 -25.29
N TRP A 344 -29.74 19.66 -24.77
CA TRP A 344 -29.44 19.73 -23.33
C TRP A 344 -29.71 21.10 -22.73
N GLU A 345 -30.07 22.11 -23.54
CA GLU A 345 -30.41 23.45 -23.07
C GLU A 345 -31.47 23.34 -21.97
N PRO A 346 -31.08 23.56 -20.71
CA PRO A 346 -31.97 23.21 -19.65
C PRO A 346 -32.99 24.34 -19.42
N THR A 347 -34.25 24.00 -19.18
CA THR A 347 -35.22 24.99 -18.69
C THR A 347 -34.73 25.59 -17.37
N LEU A 348 -34.86 26.91 -17.19
CA LEU A 348 -34.44 27.63 -15.97
C LEU A 348 -34.91 26.92 -14.67
N PRO A 349 -34.10 26.90 -13.59
CA PRO A 349 -32.79 27.54 -13.41
C PRO A 349 -31.71 26.45 -13.33
N HIS A 350 -30.98 26.17 -14.41
CA HIS A 350 -30.11 24.98 -14.42
C HIS A 350 -28.63 25.35 -14.50
N SER A 351 -28.01 25.13 -13.33
CA SER A 351 -26.61 24.81 -13.04
C SER A 351 -25.55 25.56 -13.84
N ASP A 352 -24.76 26.37 -13.15
CA ASP A 352 -23.59 27.10 -13.65
C ASP A 352 -22.71 26.28 -14.62
N ARG A 353 -22.64 24.96 -14.42
CA ARG A 353 -21.93 23.97 -15.26
C ARG A 353 -22.34 23.98 -16.74
N PHE A 354 -23.62 24.11 -17.08
CA PHE A 354 -24.07 24.24 -18.48
C PHE A 354 -23.52 25.53 -19.10
N GLY A 355 -23.66 26.64 -18.38
CA GLY A 355 -23.16 27.95 -18.80
C GLY A 355 -21.63 27.99 -18.98
N VAL A 356 -20.87 27.21 -18.22
CA VAL A 356 -19.41 27.07 -18.43
C VAL A 356 -19.10 26.35 -19.74
N ILE A 357 -19.79 25.24 -20.02
CA ILE A 357 -19.54 24.40 -21.21
C ILE A 357 -19.95 25.15 -22.49
N ALA A 358 -21.11 25.80 -22.49
CA ALA A 358 -21.58 26.61 -23.61
C ALA A 358 -20.59 27.75 -23.95
N ARG A 359 -20.13 28.50 -22.93
CA ARG A 359 -19.14 29.57 -23.11
C ARG A 359 -17.79 29.08 -23.62
N TRP A 360 -17.34 27.90 -23.18
CA TRP A 360 -16.09 27.29 -23.67
C TRP A 360 -16.18 26.94 -25.16
N LEU A 361 -17.29 26.36 -25.62
CA LEU A 361 -17.50 25.96 -27.02
C LEU A 361 -17.63 27.14 -27.98
N GLU A 362 -18.12 28.29 -27.50
CA GLU A 362 -18.13 29.55 -28.24
C GLU A 362 -16.72 30.15 -28.42
N GLY A 363 -15.67 29.54 -27.85
CA GLY A 363 -14.30 30.05 -27.89
C GLY A 363 -14.07 31.26 -26.98
N ARG A 364 -14.89 31.44 -25.92
CA ARG A 364 -14.94 32.67 -25.11
C ARG A 364 -14.41 32.53 -23.67
N VAL A 365 -13.59 31.52 -23.36
CA VAL A 365 -13.05 31.33 -21.99
C VAL A 365 -11.53 31.17 -22.00
N GLU A 366 -10.83 32.23 -21.56
CA GLU A 366 -9.42 32.20 -21.09
C GLU A 366 -9.34 32.23 -19.55
N ASP A 367 -10.42 31.90 -18.84
CA ASP A 367 -10.51 32.10 -17.39
C ASP A 367 -10.03 30.87 -16.57
N PRO A 368 -8.95 30.98 -15.77
CA PRO A 368 -8.39 29.89 -14.96
C PRO A 368 -9.33 29.38 -13.84
N VAL A 369 -10.25 30.21 -13.36
CA VAL A 369 -11.15 29.84 -12.24
C VAL A 369 -12.23 28.86 -12.71
N LEU A 370 -12.69 29.00 -13.96
CA LEU A 370 -13.69 28.14 -14.59
C LEU A 370 -13.17 26.73 -14.87
N LEU A 371 -11.87 26.57 -15.11
CA LEU A 371 -11.20 25.26 -15.20
C LEU A 371 -11.28 24.46 -13.89
N HIS A 372 -11.29 25.14 -12.74
CA HIS A 372 -11.27 24.48 -11.43
C HIS A 372 -12.64 23.91 -11.01
N VAL A 373 -13.74 24.51 -11.46
CA VAL A 373 -15.12 24.03 -11.22
C VAL A 373 -15.43 22.78 -12.08
N LEU A 374 -14.79 22.66 -13.25
CA LEU A 374 -14.98 21.54 -14.19
C LEU A 374 -14.12 20.32 -13.88
N THR A 375 -13.07 20.46 -13.07
CA THR A 375 -12.17 19.37 -12.64
C THR A 375 -12.58 18.74 -11.31
N TRP A 376 -13.65 19.23 -10.67
CA TRP A 376 -14.11 18.70 -9.39
C TRP A 376 -14.50 17.21 -9.50
N ASP A 377 -13.62 16.37 -8.98
CA ASP A 377 -13.54 14.92 -9.06
C ASP A 377 -14.32 14.20 -7.94
N GLY A 378 -15.16 14.94 -7.21
CA GLY A 378 -16.07 14.39 -6.21
C GLY A 378 -15.36 13.79 -4.99
N THR A 379 -14.07 14.07 -4.78
CA THR A 379 -13.34 13.76 -3.55
C THR A 379 -13.38 14.95 -2.61
N ALA A 380 -14.56 15.32 -2.13
CA ALA A 380 -14.70 16.25 -1.00
C ALA A 380 -15.10 15.46 0.25
N ASP A 381 -14.10 14.87 0.91
CA ASP A 381 -14.09 14.68 2.37
C ASP A 381 -13.18 15.73 3.04
N THR A 382 -12.77 16.77 2.30
CA THR A 382 -11.90 17.86 2.77
C THR A 382 -12.45 19.21 2.34
N LEU A 383 -13.57 19.61 2.96
CA LEU A 383 -13.97 21.02 3.07
C LEU A 383 -14.26 21.35 4.54
N SER A 384 -13.22 21.16 5.36
CA SER A 384 -13.13 21.71 6.71
C SER A 384 -11.93 22.65 6.71
N GLY A 385 -12.06 23.85 6.13
CA GLY A 385 -10.93 24.78 6.12
C GLY A 385 -10.94 25.93 5.12
N LEU A 386 -12.05 26.21 4.42
CA LEU A 386 -12.17 27.50 3.72
C LEU A 386 -12.93 28.48 4.62
N PRO A 387 -12.44 29.72 4.80
CA PRO A 387 -13.14 30.74 5.56
C PRO A 387 -14.46 31.08 4.86
N GLU A 388 -15.52 31.22 5.64
CA GLU A 388 -16.83 31.63 5.13
C GLU A 388 -16.71 32.96 4.37
N PRO A 389 -17.40 33.12 3.22
CA PRO A 389 -17.41 34.38 2.53
C PRO A 389 -18.16 35.41 3.38
N THR A 390 -17.48 36.48 3.77
CA THR A 390 -18.13 37.65 4.35
C THR A 390 -19.11 38.25 3.34
N PRO A 391 -20.34 38.59 3.76
CA PRO A 391 -21.30 39.26 2.91
C PRO A 391 -20.91 40.74 2.84
N GLU A 392 -20.36 41.17 1.71
CA GLU A 392 -20.45 42.53 1.12
C GLU A 392 -19.24 42.78 0.19
N GLN A 393 -19.47 42.71 -1.12
CA GLN A 393 -19.12 43.71 -2.15
C GLN A 393 -19.46 43.19 -3.56
#